data_AF-A0A412N7U1-F1
#
_entry.id   AF-A0A412N7U1-F1
#
_cell.length_a   1.000
_cell.length_b   1.000
_cell.length_c   1.000
_cell.angle_alpha   90.00
_cell.angle_beta   90.00
_cell.angle_gamma   90.00
#
_symmetry.space_group_name_H-M   'P 1'
#
loop_
_entity.id
_entity.type
_entity.pdbx_description
1 polymer ?
#
loop_
_entity_poly.entity_id
_entity_poly.type
_entity_poly.pdbx_seq_one_letter_code
_entity_poly.pdbx_strand_id
1 'polypeptide(L)'
;MKKSYLKFVSGAALAMMFLLASCHSACEVTKVEGRMQPMDSTYDVNPDTEAMALLAPYKAKIDSMMYRVVGTAEMSMDKGAPESLLSNLVADVLRGAAAQVLGKPADMGLVNMGGLRNVLTEGAVTCGNIYEILPFENSLCVVTLKGVYLNHLFENIAARGGEGVSGVQLQITKDGKLLRAAVAGKPVVDDKLYTVATIDYLADGNDGMTALIQGEKRDCPPGATLRGLFMDYVERQTAAGKKITSRMEGRITVED
;
A
#
# COMPACT_ATOMS: atom_id res chain seq x y z
N MET A 1 0.28 -25.70 76.03
CA MET A 1 -0.39 -25.83 74.71
C MET A 1 -1.26 -24.64 74.30
N LYS A 2 -1.92 -23.89 75.21
CA LYS A 2 -2.82 -22.76 74.82
C LYS A 2 -2.16 -21.50 74.21
N LYS A 3 -0.91 -21.17 74.55
CA LYS A 3 -0.23 -19.95 74.05
C LYS A 3 0.23 -20.01 72.58
N SER A 4 0.43 -21.20 72.01
CA SER A 4 0.86 -21.35 70.61
C SER A 4 -0.29 -21.21 69.62
N TYR A 5 -1.51 -21.61 70.04
CA TYR A 5 -2.73 -21.51 69.23
C TYR A 5 -3.14 -20.05 68.98
N LEU A 6 -2.97 -19.17 69.97
CA LEU A 6 -3.33 -17.76 69.86
C LEU A 6 -2.44 -16.98 68.86
N LYS A 7 -1.16 -17.37 68.75
CA LYS A 7 -0.22 -16.79 67.76
C LYS A 7 -0.51 -17.26 66.33
N PHE A 8 -0.89 -18.53 66.15
CA PHE A 8 -1.28 -19.07 64.84
C PHE A 8 -2.60 -18.48 64.35
N VAL A 9 -3.59 -18.31 65.24
CA VAL A 9 -4.87 -17.66 64.91
C VAL A 9 -4.67 -16.18 64.56
N SER A 10 -3.79 -15.48 65.27
CA SER A 10 -3.45 -14.07 64.96
C SER A 10 -2.71 -13.92 63.62
N GLY A 11 -1.78 -14.82 63.29
CA GLY A 11 -1.08 -14.80 62.01
C GLY A 11 -1.99 -15.16 60.82
N ALA A 12 -2.88 -16.14 61.00
CA ALA A 12 -3.87 -16.52 59.99
C ALA A 12 -4.92 -15.41 59.77
N ALA A 13 -5.38 -14.74 60.83
CA ALA A 13 -6.28 -13.60 60.72
C ALA A 13 -5.62 -12.41 59.99
N LEU A 14 -4.33 -12.15 60.26
CA LEU A 14 -3.58 -11.09 59.58
C LEU A 14 -3.39 -11.42 58.08
N ALA A 15 -3.03 -12.66 57.75
CA ALA A 15 -2.88 -13.11 56.36
C ALA A 15 -4.21 -13.07 55.59
N MET A 16 -5.33 -13.42 56.24
CA MET A 16 -6.67 -13.33 55.66
C MET A 16 -7.10 -11.88 55.45
N MET A 17 -6.69 -10.97 56.34
CA MET A 17 -6.93 -9.53 56.21
C MET A 17 -6.12 -8.92 55.05
N PHE A 18 -4.90 -9.40 54.80
CA PHE A 18 -4.11 -9.01 53.62
C PHE A 18 -4.66 -9.58 52.30
N LEU A 19 -5.23 -10.78 52.30
CA LEU A 19 -5.90 -11.36 51.12
C LEU A 19 -7.20 -10.61 50.75
N LEU A 20 -7.91 -10.07 51.74
CA LEU A 20 -9.14 -9.28 51.54
C LEU A 20 -8.86 -7.81 51.20
N ALA A 21 -7.65 -7.31 51.42
CA ALA A 21 -7.22 -5.95 51.04
C ALA A 21 -6.76 -5.86 49.57
N SER A 22 -6.66 -7.00 48.86
CA SER A 22 -6.32 -7.03 47.44
C SER A 22 -7.54 -6.74 46.56
N CYS A 23 -8.18 -5.59 46.79
CA CYS A 23 -9.17 -5.03 45.88
C CYS A 23 -8.46 -4.56 44.60
N HIS A 24 -8.26 -5.46 43.65
CA HIS A 24 -8.04 -5.03 42.27
C HIS A 24 -9.38 -4.52 41.74
N SER A 25 -9.56 -3.20 41.71
CA SER A 25 -10.59 -2.61 40.87
C SER A 25 -10.26 -2.97 39.43
N ALA A 26 -10.98 -3.94 38.86
CA ALA A 26 -10.96 -4.15 37.43
C ALA A 26 -11.55 -2.88 36.81
N CYS A 27 -10.70 -2.01 36.26
CA CYS A 27 -11.16 -0.88 35.48
C CYS A 27 -11.87 -1.44 34.24
N GLU A 28 -13.20 -1.49 34.28
CA GLU A 28 -14.01 -1.81 33.11
C GLU A 28 -14.21 -0.52 32.32
N VAL A 29 -13.91 -0.57 31.01
CA VAL A 29 -14.17 0.55 30.12
C VAL A 29 -15.68 0.67 29.96
N THR A 30 -16.29 1.64 30.65
CA THR A 30 -17.75 1.86 30.63
C THR A 30 -18.23 2.67 29.43
N LYS A 31 -17.32 3.40 28.77
CA LYS A 31 -17.62 4.24 27.62
C LYS A 31 -16.37 4.51 26.78
N VAL A 32 -16.50 4.45 25.47
CA VAL A 32 -15.51 4.96 24.52
C VAL A 32 -16.19 6.02 23.66
N GLU A 33 -15.64 7.23 23.65
CA GLU A 33 -16.09 8.31 22.77
C GLU A 33 -14.96 8.66 21.80
N GLY A 34 -15.30 8.83 20.52
CA GLY A 34 -14.39 9.32 19.50
C GLY A 34 -14.98 10.55 18.83
N ARG A 35 -14.13 11.50 18.49
CA ARG A 35 -14.49 12.64 17.63
C ARG A 35 -13.41 12.85 16.58
N MET A 36 -13.82 13.32 15.40
CA MET A 36 -12.88 13.82 14.40
C MET A 36 -12.26 15.10 14.92
N GLN A 37 -10.93 15.12 15.02
CA GLN A 37 -10.20 16.34 15.31
C GLN A 37 -9.68 16.89 13.99
N PRO A 38 -10.14 18.08 13.53
CA PRO A 38 -9.59 18.67 12.33
C PRO A 38 -8.12 19.01 12.57
N MET A 39 -7.24 18.68 11.64
CA MET A 39 -5.83 19.11 11.64
C MET A 39 -5.72 20.32 10.71
N ASP A 40 -6.03 21.50 11.25
CA ASP A 40 -5.97 22.79 10.55
C ASP A 40 -5.07 23.79 11.31
N SER A 41 -5.04 25.04 10.88
CA SER A 41 -4.18 26.07 11.44
C SER A 41 -4.53 26.48 12.87
N THR A 42 -5.60 25.93 13.47
CA THR A 42 -5.96 26.18 14.88
C THR A 42 -4.80 25.83 15.83
N TYR A 43 -4.02 24.78 15.54
CA TYR A 43 -2.90 24.35 16.38
C TYR A 43 -1.61 25.11 16.11
N ASP A 44 -1.53 25.86 15.01
CA ASP A 44 -0.33 26.63 14.64
C ASP A 44 -0.22 27.95 15.41
N VAL A 45 -1.30 28.38 16.09
CA VAL A 45 -1.38 29.67 16.81
C VAL A 45 -0.47 29.71 18.03
N ASN A 46 -0.31 28.59 18.74
CA ASN A 46 0.52 28.51 19.93
C ASN A 46 1.27 27.17 19.97
N PRO A 47 2.32 27.01 19.15
CA PRO A 47 3.10 25.78 19.11
C PRO A 47 3.87 25.60 20.42
N ASP A 48 3.94 24.36 20.90
CA ASP A 48 4.76 24.01 22.06
C ASP A 48 6.25 24.18 21.72
N THR A 49 6.89 25.17 22.36
CA THR A 49 8.28 25.53 22.07
C THR A 49 9.28 24.43 22.43
N GLU A 50 9.00 23.63 23.47
CA GLU A 50 9.87 22.53 23.87
C GLU A 50 9.76 21.37 22.87
N ALA A 51 8.53 21.04 22.44
CA ALA A 51 8.31 20.05 21.39
C ALA A 51 8.93 20.46 20.06
N MET A 52 8.80 21.74 19.67
CA MET A 52 9.43 22.26 18.45
C MET A 52 10.96 22.19 18.51
N ALA A 53 11.57 22.55 19.65
CA ALA A 53 13.01 22.44 19.85
C ALA A 53 13.48 20.98 19.80
N LEU A 54 12.70 20.06 20.38
CA LEU A 54 12.98 18.62 20.34
C LEU A 54 12.94 18.08 18.89
N LEU A 55 11.96 18.49 18.09
CA LEU A 55 11.76 18.00 16.72
C LEU A 55 12.71 18.64 15.70
N ALA A 56 13.20 19.85 15.95
CA ALA A 56 14.03 20.62 15.02
C ALA A 56 15.21 19.84 14.39
N PRO A 57 16.08 19.13 15.14
CA PRO A 57 17.19 18.39 14.53
C PRO A 57 16.73 17.22 13.65
N TYR A 58 15.63 16.56 14.02
CA TYR A 58 15.06 15.47 13.21
C TYR A 58 14.44 16.01 11.93
N LYS A 59 13.69 17.12 12.04
CA LYS A 59 13.10 17.80 10.89
C LYS A 59 14.19 18.23 9.91
N ALA A 60 15.25 18.88 10.37
CA ALA A 60 16.35 19.31 9.49
C ALA A 60 16.98 18.13 8.74
N LYS A 61 17.20 16.99 9.43
CA LYS A 61 17.72 15.78 8.79
C LYS A 61 16.74 15.21 7.77
N ILE A 62 15.47 15.08 8.11
CA ILE A 62 14.43 14.54 7.22
C ILE A 62 14.25 15.45 6.00
N ASP A 63 14.12 16.76 6.20
CA ASP A 63 13.96 17.75 5.13
C ASP A 63 15.12 17.68 4.13
N SER A 64 16.36 17.50 4.60
CA SER A 64 17.53 17.35 3.73
C SER A 64 17.46 16.13 2.80
N MET A 65 16.80 15.05 3.23
CA MET A 65 16.59 13.85 2.43
C MET A 65 15.36 14.00 1.53
N MET A 66 14.26 14.54 2.07
CA MET A 66 12.97 14.61 1.38
C MET A 66 12.95 15.66 0.27
N TYR A 67 13.66 16.78 0.42
CA TYR A 67 13.72 17.83 -0.61
C TYR A 67 14.74 17.58 -1.72
N ARG A 68 15.48 16.47 -1.66
CA ARG A 68 16.37 16.06 -2.76
C ARG A 68 15.53 15.82 -4.02
N VAL A 69 15.81 16.58 -5.07
CA VAL A 69 15.21 16.39 -6.41
C VAL A 69 15.85 15.15 -7.06
N VAL A 70 15.02 14.24 -7.53
CA VAL A 70 15.41 12.97 -8.17
C VAL A 70 15.02 12.88 -9.65
N GLY A 71 14.20 13.82 -10.11
CA GLY A 71 13.81 13.93 -11.51
C GLY A 71 12.87 15.08 -11.78
N THR A 72 12.28 15.08 -12.97
CA THR A 72 11.31 16.09 -13.40
C THR A 72 10.11 15.40 -14.06
N ALA A 73 8.90 15.68 -13.58
CA ALA A 73 7.66 15.26 -14.21
C ALA A 73 7.30 16.23 -15.35
N GLU A 74 6.95 15.67 -16.50
CA GLU A 74 6.51 16.42 -17.68
C GLU A 74 5.11 17.00 -17.50
N MET A 75 4.27 16.35 -16.71
CA MET A 75 2.88 16.71 -16.48
C MET A 75 2.42 16.24 -15.10
N SER A 76 1.36 16.85 -14.57
CA SER A 76 0.70 16.37 -13.37
C SER A 76 -0.01 15.04 -13.64
N MET A 77 0.17 14.07 -12.75
CA MET A 77 -0.39 12.73 -12.85
C MET A 77 -1.11 12.37 -11.55
N ASP A 78 -2.43 12.23 -11.65
CA ASP A 78 -3.32 11.87 -10.53
C ASP A 78 -3.74 10.39 -10.60
N LYS A 79 -4.27 9.88 -9.49
CA LYS A 79 -4.93 8.59 -9.36
C LYS A 79 -6.44 8.74 -9.61
N GLY A 80 -7.04 7.78 -10.30
CA GLY A 80 -8.47 7.79 -10.58
C GLY A 80 -8.92 6.47 -11.20
N ALA A 81 -10.08 5.99 -10.80
CA ALA A 81 -10.72 4.85 -11.43
C ALA A 81 -11.52 5.31 -12.67
N PRO A 82 -11.64 4.49 -13.72
CA PRO A 82 -11.12 3.12 -13.83
C PRO A 82 -9.64 3.04 -14.22
N GLU A 83 -9.07 4.14 -14.73
CA GLU A 83 -7.69 4.25 -15.21
C GLU A 83 -7.20 5.68 -14.96
N SER A 84 -5.91 5.84 -14.69
CA SER A 84 -5.30 7.17 -14.60
C SER A 84 -3.82 7.18 -14.97
N LEU A 85 -3.28 8.37 -15.21
CA LEU A 85 -1.87 8.55 -15.57
C LEU A 85 -0.93 7.97 -14.51
N LEU A 86 -1.17 8.27 -13.22
CA LEU A 86 -0.29 7.80 -12.14
C LEU A 86 -0.39 6.29 -11.93
N SER A 87 -1.61 5.75 -11.97
CA SER A 87 -1.82 4.31 -11.79
C SER A 87 -1.23 3.50 -12.95
N ASN A 88 -1.33 3.99 -14.19
CA ASN A 88 -0.67 3.41 -15.36
C ASN A 88 0.84 3.36 -15.20
N LEU A 89 1.44 4.49 -14.79
CA LEU A 89 2.89 4.60 -14.63
C LEU A 89 3.40 3.63 -13.56
N VAL A 90 2.75 3.59 -12.39
CA VAL A 90 3.16 2.70 -11.29
C VAL A 90 2.99 1.23 -11.67
N ALA A 91 1.91 0.88 -12.38
CA ALA A 91 1.72 -0.47 -12.91
C ALA A 91 2.79 -0.86 -13.96
N ASP A 92 3.23 0.08 -14.81
CA ASP A 92 4.33 -0.15 -15.74
C ASP A 92 5.66 -0.40 -15.03
N VAL A 93 5.93 0.36 -13.97
CA VAL A 93 7.13 0.18 -13.13
C VAL A 93 7.13 -1.21 -12.51
N LEU A 94 6.03 -1.66 -11.91
CA LEU A 94 5.90 -3.02 -11.35
C LEU A 94 6.09 -4.09 -12.42
N ARG A 95 5.40 -3.97 -13.55
CA ARG A 95 5.49 -4.92 -14.66
C ARG A 95 6.93 -5.06 -15.17
N GLY A 96 7.64 -3.95 -15.30
CA GLY A 96 9.05 -3.93 -15.69
C GLY A 96 9.97 -4.50 -14.61
N ALA A 97 9.73 -4.18 -13.34
CA ALA A 97 10.53 -4.64 -12.21
C ALA A 97 10.52 -6.17 -12.03
N ALA A 98 9.48 -6.86 -12.51
CA ALA A 98 9.45 -8.33 -12.57
C ALA A 98 10.64 -8.95 -13.34
N ALA A 99 11.35 -8.19 -14.17
CA ALA A 99 12.58 -8.64 -14.80
C ALA A 99 13.67 -9.07 -13.80
N GLN A 100 13.66 -8.55 -12.57
CA GLN A 100 14.56 -8.98 -11.49
C GLN A 100 14.34 -10.46 -11.09
N VAL A 101 13.13 -10.98 -11.31
CA VAL A 101 12.74 -12.36 -10.97
C VAL A 101 12.70 -13.24 -12.22
N LEU A 102 12.12 -12.72 -13.30
CA LEU A 102 11.80 -13.50 -14.50
C LEU A 102 12.85 -13.36 -15.62
N GLY A 103 13.80 -12.43 -15.50
CA GLY A 103 14.71 -12.03 -16.59
C GLY A 103 14.04 -11.23 -17.72
N LYS A 104 12.73 -10.94 -17.59
CA LYS A 104 11.91 -10.16 -18.53
C LYS A 104 10.72 -9.52 -17.80
N PRO A 105 10.06 -8.49 -18.37
CA PRO A 105 8.83 -7.96 -17.80
C PRO A 105 7.75 -9.04 -17.65
N ALA A 106 6.88 -8.88 -16.65
CA ALA A 106 5.71 -9.73 -16.48
C ALA A 106 4.67 -9.48 -17.60
N ASP A 107 3.72 -10.40 -17.76
CA ASP A 107 2.61 -10.23 -18.69
C ASP A 107 1.72 -9.06 -18.28
N MET A 108 1.49 -8.90 -16.96
CA MET A 108 0.67 -7.86 -16.37
C MET A 108 1.39 -7.16 -15.21
N GLY A 109 1.16 -5.85 -15.06
CA GLY A 109 1.42 -5.11 -13.81
C GLY A 109 0.10 -4.74 -13.12
N LEU A 110 0.08 -4.76 -11.77
CA LEU A 110 -1.10 -4.44 -10.98
C LEU A 110 -0.74 -3.68 -9.70
N VAL A 111 -1.35 -2.52 -9.48
CA VAL A 111 -1.33 -1.76 -8.23
C VAL A 111 -2.75 -1.30 -7.87
N ASN A 112 -3.09 -1.26 -6.58
CA ASN A 112 -4.39 -0.76 -6.14
C ASN A 112 -4.39 0.76 -6.04
N MET A 113 -5.49 1.37 -6.46
CA MET A 113 -5.76 2.81 -6.46
C MET A 113 -5.71 3.39 -5.04
N GLY A 114 -6.14 2.59 -4.05
CA GLY A 114 -6.06 2.94 -2.63
C GLY A 114 -4.63 3.04 -2.10
N GLY A 115 -3.67 2.37 -2.76
CA GLY A 115 -2.26 2.41 -2.43
C GLY A 115 -1.54 3.68 -2.87
N LEU A 116 -2.10 4.40 -3.85
CA LEU A 116 -1.61 5.69 -4.32
C LEU A 116 -2.22 6.80 -3.44
N ARG A 117 -1.40 7.61 -2.79
CA ARG A 117 -1.88 8.50 -1.71
C ARG A 117 -1.76 9.99 -2.00
N ASN A 118 -1.02 10.37 -3.04
CA ASN A 118 -0.89 11.77 -3.47
C ASN A 118 -0.78 11.85 -5.01
N VAL A 119 -0.83 13.07 -5.53
CA VAL A 119 -0.61 13.41 -6.94
C VAL A 119 0.88 13.61 -7.20
N LEU A 120 1.37 13.18 -8.36
CA LEU A 120 2.67 13.61 -8.86
C LEU A 120 2.49 14.90 -9.66
N THR A 121 2.85 16.04 -9.09
CA THR A 121 2.72 17.34 -9.78
C THR A 121 3.77 17.53 -10.86
N GLU A 122 3.43 18.28 -11.91
CA GLU A 122 4.39 18.73 -12.93
C GLU A 122 5.59 19.46 -12.30
N GLY A 123 6.77 19.29 -12.89
CA GLY A 123 7.99 19.97 -12.46
C GLY A 123 8.90 19.08 -11.64
N ALA A 124 9.62 19.66 -10.67
CA ALA A 124 10.64 18.93 -9.91
C ALA A 124 10.01 17.80 -9.07
N VAL A 125 10.52 16.58 -9.21
CA VAL A 125 10.13 15.42 -8.42
C VAL A 125 11.14 15.23 -7.31
N THR A 126 10.69 15.34 -6.07
CA THR A 126 11.53 15.13 -4.89
C THR A 126 11.37 13.73 -4.31
N CYS A 127 12.29 13.32 -3.43
CA CYS A 127 12.10 12.13 -2.63
C CYS A 127 10.79 12.17 -1.84
N GLY A 128 10.49 13.32 -1.22
CA GLY A 128 9.26 13.54 -0.46
C GLY A 128 8.01 13.26 -1.28
N ASN A 129 7.95 13.73 -2.53
CA ASN A 129 6.81 13.44 -3.41
C ASN A 129 6.60 11.94 -3.60
N ILE A 130 7.68 11.16 -3.80
CA ILE A 130 7.58 9.71 -3.97
C ILE A 130 7.13 9.02 -2.67
N TYR A 131 7.60 9.47 -1.51
CA TYR A 131 7.13 8.98 -0.20
C TYR A 131 5.65 9.31 0.05
N GLU A 132 5.18 10.49 -0.36
CA GLU A 132 3.78 10.88 -0.23
C GLU A 132 2.86 10.09 -1.17
N ILE A 133 3.33 9.78 -2.38
CA ILE A 133 2.55 8.99 -3.35
C ILE A 133 2.50 7.51 -2.94
N LEU A 134 3.63 6.94 -2.51
CA LEU A 134 3.82 5.52 -2.18
C LEU A 134 4.30 5.35 -0.72
N PRO A 135 3.47 5.69 0.28
CA PRO A 135 3.91 5.73 1.68
C PRO A 135 4.04 4.35 2.33
N PHE A 136 3.45 3.31 1.74
CA PHE A 136 3.47 1.96 2.30
C PHE A 136 4.76 1.22 1.93
N GLU A 137 5.23 0.37 2.84
CA GLU A 137 6.39 -0.53 2.63
C GLU A 137 6.04 -1.78 1.80
N ASN A 138 5.12 -1.63 0.84
CA ASN A 138 4.70 -2.73 -0.02
C ASN A 138 5.86 -3.17 -0.92
N SER A 139 6.08 -4.47 -1.04
CA SER A 139 7.15 -5.06 -1.85
C SER A 139 6.63 -5.72 -3.11
N LEU A 140 7.44 -5.73 -4.18
CA LEU A 140 7.15 -6.46 -5.41
C LEU A 140 6.91 -7.94 -5.11
N CYS A 141 5.82 -8.47 -5.66
CA CYS A 141 5.55 -9.89 -5.76
C CYS A 141 5.16 -10.23 -7.19
N VAL A 142 5.78 -11.27 -7.74
CA VAL A 142 5.46 -11.84 -9.04
C VAL A 142 4.69 -13.13 -8.81
N VAL A 143 3.44 -13.14 -9.26
CA VAL A 143 2.53 -14.29 -9.13
C VAL A 143 2.31 -14.91 -10.51
N THR A 144 2.43 -16.23 -10.61
CA THR A 144 2.11 -17.00 -11.83
C THR A 144 0.73 -17.62 -11.67
N LEU A 145 -0.21 -17.26 -12.56
CA LEU A 145 -1.59 -17.72 -12.55
C LEU A 145 -1.91 -18.49 -13.83
N LYS A 146 -2.76 -19.52 -13.72
CA LYS A 146 -3.50 -20.03 -14.88
C LYS A 146 -4.47 -18.96 -15.39
N GLY A 147 -4.72 -18.95 -16.70
CA GLY A 147 -5.63 -18.02 -17.35
C GLY A 147 -7.02 -17.96 -16.73
N VAL A 148 -7.55 -19.10 -16.26
CA VAL A 148 -8.84 -19.13 -15.53
C VAL A 148 -8.82 -18.24 -14.28
N TYR A 149 -7.74 -18.26 -13.51
CA TYR A 149 -7.59 -17.40 -12.32
C TYR A 149 -7.21 -15.96 -12.71
N LEU A 150 -6.55 -15.76 -13.84
CA LEU A 150 -6.33 -14.41 -14.37
C LEU A 150 -7.66 -13.75 -14.77
N ASN A 151 -8.59 -14.48 -15.40
CA ASN A 151 -9.94 -13.98 -15.68
C ASN A 151 -10.68 -13.63 -14.38
N HIS A 152 -10.58 -14.47 -13.34
CA HIS A 152 -11.15 -14.14 -12.03
C HIS A 152 -10.49 -12.90 -11.39
N LEU A 153 -9.17 -12.69 -11.59
CA LEU A 153 -8.51 -11.46 -11.16
C LEU A 153 -9.07 -10.23 -11.87
N PHE A 154 -9.36 -10.33 -13.17
CA PHE A 154 -9.99 -9.26 -13.93
C PHE A 154 -11.41 -8.97 -13.45
N GLU A 155 -12.17 -9.98 -13.03
CA GLU A 155 -13.47 -9.80 -12.37
C GLU A 155 -13.31 -9.08 -11.01
N ASN A 156 -12.29 -9.42 -10.21
CA ASN A 156 -11.99 -8.73 -8.96
C ASN A 156 -11.67 -7.24 -9.18
N ILE A 157 -10.90 -6.92 -10.24
CA ILE A 157 -10.57 -5.54 -10.63
C ILE A 157 -11.83 -4.80 -11.11
N ALA A 158 -12.65 -5.44 -11.95
CA ALA A 158 -13.91 -4.87 -12.44
C ALA A 158 -14.88 -4.54 -11.30
N ALA A 159 -15.03 -5.44 -10.32
CA ALA A 159 -15.92 -5.26 -9.18
C ALA A 159 -15.58 -4.04 -8.30
N ARG A 160 -14.36 -3.52 -8.42
CA ARG A 160 -13.88 -2.33 -7.73
C ARG A 160 -13.95 -1.06 -8.56
N GLY A 161 -14.45 -1.16 -9.79
CA GLY A 161 -14.51 -0.05 -10.74
C GLY A 161 -13.18 0.23 -11.44
N GLY A 162 -12.21 -0.69 -11.40
CA GLY A 162 -10.89 -0.53 -12.02
C GLY A 162 -9.75 -0.33 -11.02
N GLU A 163 -8.54 -0.64 -11.47
CA GLU A 163 -7.30 -0.54 -10.72
C GLU A 163 -6.15 -0.14 -11.66
N GLY A 164 -4.97 0.18 -11.10
CA GLY A 164 -3.79 0.47 -11.91
C GLY A 164 -3.26 -0.79 -12.58
N VAL A 165 -3.44 -0.91 -13.90
CA VAL A 165 -3.02 -2.09 -14.68
C VAL A 165 -2.02 -1.74 -15.78
N SER A 166 -1.18 -2.70 -16.15
CA SER A 166 -0.26 -2.60 -17.30
C SER A 166 -0.24 -3.90 -18.10
N GLY A 167 -0.09 -3.82 -19.42
CA GLY A 167 0.01 -4.99 -20.31
C GLY A 167 -1.33 -5.67 -20.66
N VAL A 168 -2.44 -5.15 -20.15
CA VAL A 168 -3.78 -5.70 -20.32
C VAL A 168 -4.77 -4.64 -20.79
N GLN A 169 -5.87 -5.09 -21.39
CA GLN A 169 -7.03 -4.26 -21.74
C GLN A 169 -8.28 -4.91 -21.18
N LEU A 170 -9.04 -4.15 -20.37
CA LEU A 170 -10.29 -4.57 -19.77
C LEU A 170 -11.44 -3.69 -20.26
N GLN A 171 -12.58 -4.32 -20.50
CA GLN A 171 -13.84 -3.65 -20.71
C GLN A 171 -14.76 -4.08 -19.57
N ILE A 172 -15.30 -3.11 -18.83
CA ILE A 172 -16.14 -3.36 -17.65
C ILE A 172 -17.46 -2.60 -17.77
N THR A 173 -18.48 -3.05 -17.05
CA THR A 173 -19.74 -2.30 -16.91
C THR A 173 -19.64 -1.28 -15.78
N LYS A 174 -20.56 -0.31 -15.75
CA LYS A 174 -20.72 0.63 -14.62
C LYS A 174 -21.00 -0.06 -13.28
N ASP A 175 -21.67 -1.21 -13.27
CA ASP A 175 -21.95 -2.00 -12.07
C ASP A 175 -20.80 -2.96 -11.69
N GLY A 176 -19.65 -2.86 -12.35
CA GLY A 176 -18.43 -3.57 -11.95
C GLY A 176 -18.33 -5.02 -12.46
N LYS A 177 -18.95 -5.33 -13.59
CA LYS A 177 -18.80 -6.64 -14.25
C LYS A 177 -17.75 -6.58 -15.34
N LEU A 178 -16.97 -7.64 -15.48
CA LEU A 178 -16.06 -7.81 -16.60
C LEU A 178 -16.84 -8.22 -17.86
N LEU A 179 -16.61 -7.51 -18.97
CA LEU A 179 -17.18 -7.82 -20.28
C LEU A 179 -16.16 -8.48 -21.19
N ARG A 180 -14.94 -7.92 -21.25
CA ARG A 180 -13.84 -8.43 -22.06
C ARG A 180 -12.51 -8.20 -21.38
N ALA A 181 -11.59 -9.13 -21.59
CA ALA A 181 -10.21 -9.00 -21.15
C ALA A 181 -9.25 -9.49 -22.23
N ALA A 182 -8.12 -8.80 -22.35
CA ALA A 182 -7.02 -9.20 -23.21
C ALA A 182 -5.68 -8.93 -22.52
N VAL A 183 -4.70 -9.79 -22.82
CA VAL A 183 -3.30 -9.63 -22.43
C VAL A 183 -2.50 -9.47 -23.70
N ALA A 184 -1.77 -8.36 -23.83
CA ALA A 184 -1.05 -8.00 -25.06
C ALA A 184 -1.92 -8.11 -26.32
N GLY A 185 -3.18 -7.64 -26.24
CA GLY A 185 -4.14 -7.64 -27.35
C GLY A 185 -4.72 -9.01 -27.73
N LYS A 186 -4.45 -10.07 -26.95
CA LYS A 186 -4.99 -11.42 -27.18
C LYS A 186 -5.93 -11.85 -26.06
N PRO A 187 -7.02 -12.58 -26.35
CA PRO A 187 -7.86 -13.18 -25.32
C PRO A 187 -7.06 -14.07 -24.38
N VAL A 188 -7.52 -14.16 -23.12
CA VAL A 188 -6.96 -15.07 -22.13
C VAL A 188 -7.26 -16.52 -22.52
N VAL A 189 -6.29 -17.40 -22.32
CA VAL A 189 -6.44 -18.85 -22.54
C VAL A 189 -6.34 -19.53 -21.18
N ASP A 190 -7.40 -20.23 -20.78
CA ASP A 190 -7.58 -20.71 -19.40
C ASP A 190 -6.44 -21.56 -18.86
N ASP A 191 -5.91 -22.48 -19.67
CA ASP A 191 -4.83 -23.40 -19.26
C ASP A 191 -3.42 -22.83 -19.44
N LYS A 192 -3.29 -21.63 -19.99
CA LYS A 192 -1.99 -20.98 -20.15
C LYS A 192 -1.58 -20.29 -18.84
N LEU A 193 -0.29 -20.32 -18.53
CA LEU A 193 0.29 -19.56 -17.43
C LEU A 193 0.59 -18.11 -17.83
N TYR A 194 0.25 -17.20 -16.94
CA TYR A 194 0.50 -15.76 -17.04
C TYR A 194 1.19 -15.26 -15.77
N THR A 195 2.02 -14.25 -15.93
CA THR A 195 2.77 -13.62 -14.84
C THR A 195 2.20 -12.24 -14.51
N VAL A 196 1.88 -12.02 -13.24
CA VAL A 196 1.36 -10.77 -12.71
C VAL A 196 2.38 -10.19 -11.72
N ALA A 197 2.92 -9.02 -12.04
CA ALA A 197 3.74 -8.24 -11.14
C ALA A 197 2.84 -7.32 -10.32
N THR A 198 2.81 -7.53 -9.01
CA THR A 198 1.98 -6.75 -8.09
C THR A 198 2.74 -6.48 -6.80
N ILE A 199 2.03 -6.04 -5.76
CA ILE A 199 2.56 -5.86 -4.41
C ILE A 199 2.14 -6.99 -3.48
N ASP A 200 2.97 -7.30 -2.49
CA ASP A 200 2.70 -8.25 -1.40
C ASP A 200 1.31 -8.12 -0.79
N TYR A 201 0.87 -6.90 -0.48
CA TYR A 201 -0.46 -6.62 0.03
C TYR A 201 -1.57 -7.21 -0.85
N LEU A 202 -1.51 -7.02 -2.17
CA LEU A 202 -2.50 -7.59 -3.10
C LEU A 202 -2.27 -9.09 -3.33
N ALA A 203 -1.01 -9.53 -3.35
CA ALA A 203 -0.67 -10.95 -3.48
C ALA A 203 -1.24 -11.81 -2.32
N ASP A 204 -1.48 -11.21 -1.16
CA ASP A 204 -2.18 -11.82 -0.02
C ASP A 204 -3.72 -11.81 -0.17
N GLY A 205 -4.24 -11.29 -1.28
CA GLY A 205 -5.67 -11.22 -1.59
C GLY A 205 -6.42 -10.04 -0.96
N ASN A 206 -5.71 -9.09 -0.36
CA ASN A 206 -6.32 -7.88 0.18
C ASN A 206 -6.97 -7.04 -0.94
N ASP A 207 -7.79 -6.06 -0.54
CA ASP A 207 -8.64 -5.28 -1.43
C ASP A 207 -9.61 -6.13 -2.29
N GLY A 208 -9.79 -7.42 -1.97
CA GLY A 208 -10.66 -8.32 -2.73
C GLY A 208 -9.98 -8.98 -3.92
N MET A 209 -8.64 -8.88 -4.06
CA MET A 209 -7.86 -9.54 -5.12
C MET A 209 -7.65 -11.04 -4.87
N THR A 210 -8.73 -11.74 -4.50
CA THR A 210 -8.71 -13.12 -4.02
C THR A 210 -8.14 -14.12 -5.03
N ALA A 211 -8.23 -13.81 -6.33
CA ALA A 211 -7.64 -14.63 -7.38
C ALA A 211 -6.11 -14.76 -7.28
N LEU A 212 -5.40 -13.78 -6.71
CA LEU A 212 -3.94 -13.84 -6.56
C LEU A 212 -3.48 -14.94 -5.61
N ILE A 213 -4.33 -15.35 -4.66
CA ILE A 213 -4.04 -16.45 -3.73
C ILE A 213 -3.98 -17.80 -4.48
N GLN A 214 -4.62 -17.90 -5.64
CA GLN A 214 -4.63 -19.11 -6.47
C GLN A 214 -3.37 -19.27 -7.35
N GLY A 215 -2.34 -18.45 -7.12
CA GLY A 215 -1.07 -18.52 -7.85
C GLY A 215 -0.36 -19.87 -7.69
N GLU A 216 0.07 -20.46 -8.80
CA GLU A 216 0.89 -21.68 -8.78
C GLU A 216 2.32 -21.41 -8.29
N LYS A 217 2.79 -20.17 -8.50
CA LYS A 217 4.08 -19.70 -8.02
C LYS A 217 3.95 -18.25 -7.56
N ARG A 218 4.60 -17.92 -6.46
CA ARG A 218 4.77 -16.56 -5.96
C ARG A 218 6.25 -16.35 -5.61
N ASP A 219 6.79 -15.23 -6.05
CA ASP A 219 8.17 -14.84 -5.77
C ASP A 219 8.22 -13.35 -5.46
N CYS A 220 8.69 -13.00 -4.27
CA CYS A 220 8.76 -11.62 -3.78
C CYS A 220 10.23 -11.32 -3.42
N PRO A 221 11.01 -10.72 -4.34
CA PRO A 221 12.44 -10.56 -4.12
C PRO A 221 12.72 -9.61 -2.94
N PRO A 222 13.69 -9.95 -2.06
CA PRO A 222 13.97 -9.15 -0.89
C PRO A 222 14.47 -7.75 -1.27
N GLY A 223 14.00 -6.73 -0.56
CA GLY A 223 14.43 -5.34 -0.75
C GLY A 223 13.79 -4.62 -1.96
N ALA A 224 12.99 -5.30 -2.77
CA ALA A 224 12.31 -4.70 -3.92
C ALA A 224 11.00 -3.98 -3.52
N THR A 225 11.11 -2.96 -2.68
CA THR A 225 9.94 -2.15 -2.28
C THR A 225 9.38 -1.38 -3.48
N LEU A 226 8.06 -1.24 -3.59
CA LEU A 226 7.41 -0.48 -4.67
C LEU A 226 7.94 0.96 -4.72
N ARG A 227 8.10 1.59 -3.56
CA ARG A 227 8.67 2.93 -3.45
C ARG A 227 10.11 2.98 -3.97
N GLY A 228 10.95 2.02 -3.60
CA GLY A 228 12.32 1.90 -4.09
C GLY A 228 12.37 1.70 -5.60
N LEU A 229 11.57 0.77 -6.14
CA LEU A 229 11.48 0.51 -7.58
C LEU A 229 11.03 1.75 -8.37
N PHE A 230 10.10 2.53 -7.82
CA PHE A 230 9.65 3.78 -8.43
C PHE A 230 10.73 4.87 -8.37
N MET A 231 11.44 5.01 -7.23
CA MET A 231 12.60 5.89 -7.11
C MET A 231 13.67 5.55 -8.15
N ASP A 232 14.05 4.28 -8.25
CA ASP A 232 15.03 3.80 -9.22
C ASP A 232 14.58 4.02 -10.66
N TYR A 233 13.28 3.91 -10.94
CA TYR A 233 12.73 4.25 -12.24
C TYR A 233 12.91 5.74 -12.55
N VAL A 234 12.55 6.63 -11.61
CA VAL A 234 12.65 8.08 -11.80
C VAL A 234 14.09 8.51 -11.99
N GLU A 235 15.01 8.02 -11.16
CA GLU A 235 16.44 8.34 -11.25
C GLU A 235 17.03 7.82 -12.56
N ARG A 236 16.65 6.62 -13.03
CA ARG A 236 17.10 6.09 -14.34
C ARG A 236 16.57 6.90 -15.53
N GLN A 237 15.31 7.32 -15.52
CA GLN A 237 14.80 8.18 -16.59
C GLN A 237 15.54 9.52 -16.61
N THR A 238 15.77 10.10 -15.44
CA THR A 238 16.48 11.38 -15.28
C THR A 238 17.93 11.28 -15.77
N ALA A 239 18.65 10.21 -15.40
CA ALA A 239 20.00 9.94 -15.89
C ALA A 239 20.05 9.75 -17.42
N ALA A 240 18.96 9.26 -18.02
CA ALA A 240 18.79 9.15 -19.46
C ALA A 240 18.31 10.46 -20.14
N GLY A 241 18.23 11.58 -19.42
CA GLY A 241 17.78 12.88 -19.93
C GLY A 241 16.28 12.95 -20.20
N LYS A 242 15.49 12.02 -19.66
CA LYS A 242 14.04 11.93 -19.87
C LYS A 242 13.29 12.52 -18.69
N LYS A 243 12.15 13.14 -18.99
CA LYS A 243 11.15 13.51 -17.98
C LYS A 243 10.23 12.34 -17.68
N ILE A 244 9.66 12.34 -16.48
CA ILE A 244 8.67 11.35 -16.04
C ILE A 244 7.33 11.72 -16.67
N THR A 245 6.71 10.76 -17.35
CA THR A 245 5.50 10.99 -18.12
C THR A 245 4.69 9.70 -18.19
N SER A 246 3.41 9.82 -18.51
CA SER A 246 2.47 8.70 -18.63
C SER A 246 1.39 9.06 -19.65
N ARG A 247 0.56 8.09 -20.04
CA ARG A 247 -0.50 8.28 -21.05
C ARG A 247 -1.76 7.54 -20.64
N MET A 248 -2.91 8.10 -21.01
CA MET A 248 -4.18 7.39 -21.00
C MET A 248 -4.23 6.52 -22.25
N GLU A 249 -4.39 5.21 -22.07
CA GLU A 249 -4.33 4.25 -23.18
C GLU A 249 -5.64 3.46 -23.35
N GLY A 250 -6.62 3.67 -22.48
CA GLY A 250 -7.84 2.87 -22.47
C GLY A 250 -7.56 1.45 -21.99
N ARG A 251 -6.63 1.30 -21.02
CA ARG A 251 -6.32 0.02 -20.38
C ARG A 251 -7.54 -0.55 -19.66
N ILE A 252 -8.41 0.31 -19.13
CA ILE A 252 -9.74 -0.07 -18.64
C ILE A 252 -10.78 0.90 -19.19
N THR A 253 -11.78 0.37 -19.91
CA THR A 253 -12.91 1.15 -20.44
C THR A 253 -14.22 0.71 -19.79
N VAL A 254 -15.15 1.65 -19.64
CA VAL A 254 -16.48 1.41 -19.07
C VAL A 254 -17.52 1.47 -20.18
N GLU A 255 -18.30 0.39 -20.34
CA GLU A 255 -19.46 0.34 -21.22
C GLU A 255 -20.76 0.55 -20.42
N ASP A 256 -21.71 1.23 -21.06
CA ASP A 256 -23.01 1.62 -20.48
C ASP A 256 -24.00 0.45 -20.40
#